data_AF-A0A6M0CTX7-F1
#
_entry.id   AF-A0A6M0CTX7-F1
#
_cell.length_a   1.000
_cell.length_b   1.000
_cell.length_c   1.000
_cell.angle_alpha   90.00
_cell.angle_beta   90.00
_cell.angle_gamma   90.00
#
_symmetry.space_group_name_H-M   'P 1'
#
loop_
_entity.id
_entity.type
_entity.pdbx_description
1 polymer ?
#
loop_
_entity_poly.entity_id
_entity_poly.type
_entity_poly.pdbx_seq_one_letter_code
_entity_poly.pdbx_strand_id
1 'polypeptide(L)' 'MTDALIIDAVRTPIGRYAGALSSVRADDLGAVPLRELMVRYPQVDWSQVDDVLYGCANQAGE' A
#
# COMPACT_ATOMS: atom_id res chain seq x y z
N MET A 1 -16.53 18.41 13.17
CA MET A 1 -16.00 17.38 12.27
C MET A 1 -15.39 18.09 11.09
N THR A 2 -14.20 17.64 10.67
CA THR A 2 -13.62 17.98 9.37
C THR A 2 -14.09 16.97 8.33
N ASP A 3 -14.22 17.40 7.07
CA ASP A 3 -14.58 16.51 5.97
C ASP A 3 -13.43 15.54 5.66
N ALA A 4 -13.79 14.31 5.29
CA ALA A 4 -12.83 13.30 4.85
C ALA A 4 -12.62 13.41 3.34
N LEU A 5 -11.38 13.60 2.91
CA LEU A 5 -11.00 13.78 1.51
C LEU A 5 -10.08 12.64 1.05
N ILE A 6 -10.29 12.16 -0.19
CA ILE A 6 -9.34 11.28 -0.86
C ILE A 6 -8.34 12.17 -1.62
N ILE A 7 -7.06 12.06 -1.27
CA ILE A 7 -6.00 12.94 -1.82
C ILE A 7 -5.29 12.29 -3.02
N ASP A 8 -4.92 11.02 -2.92
CA ASP A 8 -4.28 10.25 -4.00
C ASP A 8 -4.66 8.77 -3.90
N ALA A 9 -4.43 8.04 -4.99
CA ALA A 9 -4.52 6.59 -5.04
C ALA A 9 -3.48 6.01 -6.01
N VAL A 10 -2.81 4.94 -5.57
CA VAL A 10 -1.87 4.19 -6.39
C VAL A 10 -2.00 2.69 -6.12
N ARG A 11 -1.61 1.87 -7.10
CA ARG A 11 -1.66 0.41 -7.01
C ARG A 11 -0.52 -0.23 -7.77
N THR A 12 -0.23 -1.47 -7.42
CA THR A 12 0.58 -2.36 -8.23
C THR A 12 -0.20 -2.82 -9.48
N PRO A 13 0.48 -3.40 -10.48
CA PRO A 13 -0.18 -4.28 -11.44
C PRO A 13 -0.87 -5.46 -10.74
N ILE A 14 -1.83 -6.08 -11.42
CA ILE A 14 -2.45 -7.33 -10.96
C ILE A 14 -1.72 -8.49 -11.65
N GLY A 15 -1.09 -9.36 -10.85
CA GLY A 15 -0.40 -10.54 -11.35
C GLY A 15 -1.37 -11.70 -11.60
N ARG A 16 -1.07 -12.54 -12.60
CA ARG A 16 -1.72 -13.85 -12.76
C ARG A 16 -1.24 -14.82 -11.67
N TYR A 17 -2.04 -15.83 -11.34
CA TYR A 17 -1.60 -16.96 -10.50
C TYR A 17 -0.31 -17.57 -11.06
N ALA A 18 0.67 -17.81 -10.18
CA ALA A 18 2.03 -18.25 -10.54
C ALA A 18 2.72 -17.39 -11.63
N GLY A 19 2.34 -16.10 -11.73
CA GLY A 19 2.82 -15.17 -12.74
C GLY A 19 3.82 -14.14 -12.20
N ALA A 20 3.78 -12.93 -12.79
CA ALA A 20 4.80 -11.90 -12.64
C ALA A 20 5.09 -11.41 -11.20
N LEU A 21 4.13 -11.55 -10.28
CA LEU A 21 4.28 -11.13 -8.88
C LEU A 21 4.41 -12.32 -7.91
N SER A 22 4.44 -13.56 -8.42
CA SER A 22 4.41 -14.77 -7.57
C SER A 22 5.66 -14.97 -6.71
N SER A 23 6.78 -14.35 -7.08
CA SER A 23 8.02 -14.38 -6.30
C SER A 23 8.13 -13.25 -5.27
N VAL A 24 7.16 -12.33 -5.23
CA VAL A 24 7.17 -11.21 -4.29
C VAL A 24 6.38 -11.62 -3.06
N ARG A 25 6.98 -11.45 -1.88
CA ARG A 25 6.28 -11.70 -0.61
C ARG A 25 5.08 -10.77 -0.48
N ALA A 26 4.06 -11.21 0.24
CA ALA A 26 2.80 -10.48 0.35
C ALA A 26 2.99 -9.13 1.07
N ASP A 27 3.86 -9.09 2.09
CA ASP A 27 4.21 -7.88 2.84
C ASP A 27 5.04 -6.89 2.00
N ASP A 28 6.04 -7.39 1.26
CA ASP A 28 6.81 -6.60 0.30
C ASP A 28 5.90 -5.97 -0.77
N LEU A 29 4.98 -6.78 -1.33
CA LEU A 29 4.02 -6.30 -2.32
C LEU A 29 3.07 -5.25 -1.73
N GLY A 30 2.64 -5.45 -0.48
CA GLY A 30 1.81 -4.49 0.26
C GLY A 30 2.51 -3.16 0.57
N ALA A 31 3.83 -3.17 0.73
CA ALA A 31 4.62 -1.97 0.97
C ALA A 31 4.84 -1.10 -0.29
N VAL A 32 4.75 -1.68 -1.50
CA VAL A 32 4.97 -0.95 -2.76
C VAL A 32 4.09 0.31 -2.90
N PRO A 33 2.75 0.25 -2.79
CA PRO A 33 1.91 1.45 -2.92
C PRO A 33 2.18 2.49 -1.81
N LEU A 34 2.54 2.06 -0.60
CA LEU A 34 2.86 2.97 0.50
C LEU A 34 4.14 3.76 0.20
N ARG A 35 5.21 3.07 -0.24
CA ARG A 35 6.46 3.72 -0.62
C ARG A 35 6.29 4.67 -1.80
N GLU A 36 5.47 4.30 -2.78
CA GLU A 36 5.17 5.16 -3.92
C GLU A 36 4.45 6.45 -3.51
N LEU A 37 3.51 6.38 -2.56
CA LEU A 37 2.90 7.60 -1.99
C LEU A 37 3.95 8.48 -1.31
N MET A 38 4.88 7.91 -0.54
CA MET A 38 5.97 8.66 0.08
C MET A 38 6.88 9.36 -0.95
N VAL A 39 7.15 8.70 -2.07
CA VAL A 39 7.94 9.26 -3.18
C VAL A 39 7.20 10.40 -3.88
N ARG A 40 5.88 10.29 -4.07
CA ARG A 40 5.05 11.34 -4.69
C ARG A 40 4.89 12.58 -3.84
N TYR A 41 4.94 12.43 -2.52
CA TYR A 41 4.76 13.51 -1.55
C TYR A 41 5.96 13.64 -0.59
N PRO A 42 7.13 14.06 -1.10
CA PRO A 42 8.35 14.19 -0.28
C PRO A 42 8.26 15.28 0.80
N GLN A 43 7.31 16.21 0.67
CA GLN A 43 7.09 17.31 1.61
C GLN A 43 6.17 16.93 2.79
N VAL A 44 5.55 15.76 2.77
CA VAL A 44 4.68 15.29 3.86
C VAL A 44 5.55 14.75 4.99
N ASP A 45 5.25 15.16 6.22
CA ASP A 45 5.80 14.50 7.41
C ASP A 45 5.04 13.20 7.66
N TRP A 46 5.61 12.10 7.18
CA TRP A 46 5.02 10.76 7.30
C TRP A 46 4.99 10.22 8.73
N SER A 47 5.65 10.88 9.69
CA SER A 47 5.52 10.54 11.12
C SER A 47 4.16 10.96 11.70
N GLN A 48 3.41 11.83 11.00
CA GLN A 48 2.07 12.29 11.39
C GLN A 48 0.94 11.37 10.89
N VAL A 49 1.26 10.24 10.24
CA VAL A 49 0.24 9.27 9.85
C VAL A 49 -0.26 8.58 11.11
N ASP A 50 -1.53 8.78 11.45
CA ASP A 50 -2.15 8.20 12.64
C ASP A 50 -2.34 6.68 12.54
N ASP A 51 -2.78 6.18 11.39
CA ASP A 51 -3.10 4.76 11.20
C ASP A 51 -2.96 4.32 9.73
N VAL A 52 -2.75 3.01 9.52
CA VAL A 52 -2.72 2.36 8.21
C VAL A 52 -3.68 1.18 8.22
N LEU A 53 -4.84 1.38 7.60
CA LEU A 53 -5.86 0.34 7.47
C LEU A 53 -5.60 -0.49 6.20
N TYR A 54 -5.18 -1.75 6.37
CA TYR A 54 -4.81 -2.63 5.26
C TYR A 54 -5.66 -3.91 5.22
N GLY A 55 -6.46 -4.06 4.15
CA GLY A 55 -7.32 -5.22 3.96
C GLY A 55 -6.57 -6.43 3.41
N CYS A 56 -6.65 -7.57 4.10
CA CYS A 56 -6.14 -8.86 3.63
C CYS A 56 -7.13 -9.97 3.97
N ALA A 57 -7.59 -10.74 2.98
CA ALA A 57 -8.62 -11.76 3.18
C ALA A 57 -8.08 -13.08 3.76
N ASN A 58 -6.80 -13.39 3.54
CA ASN A 58 -6.19 -14.65 3.98
C ASN A 58 -5.64 -14.53 5.42
N GLN A 59 -4.65 -13.67 5.64
CA GLN A 59 -3.98 -13.45 6.94
C GLN A 59 -3.43 -14.71 7.63
N ALA A 60 -3.31 -15.85 6.94
CA ALA A 60 -2.75 -17.08 7.51
C ALA A 60 -1.21 -17.10 7.61
N GLY A 61 -0.57 -15.93 7.65
CA GLY A 61 0.89 -15.76 7.62
C GLY A 61 1.45 -15.56 6.21
N GLU A 62 2.75 -15.84 6.08
CA GLU A 62 3.40 -16.19 4.81
C GLU A 62 3.34 -17.69 4.56
#